data_AF-A0A9X0QJR5-F1
#
_entry.id   AF-A0A9X0QJR5-F1
#
_cell.length_a   1.000
_cell.length_b   1.000
_cell.length_c   1.000
_cell.angle_alpha   90.00
_cell.angle_beta   90.00
_cell.angle_gamma   90.00
#
_symmetry.space_group_name_H-M   'P 1'
#
loop_
_entity.id
_entity.type
_entity.pdbx_description
1 polymer ?
#
loop_
_entity_poly.entity_id
_entity_poly.type
_entity_poly.pdbx_seq_one_letter_code
_entity_poly.pdbx_strand_id
1 'polypeptide(L)'
;MEKLESAYPDDDFKLVSPPDISGELFVKAVLEDMEHPQPKRPLQCVTVKMPLPSYLRMKRAAQKWNLTYTDVINFCTQRVVPILETPSGKVAEMLEQHRIEGENRKAIRSLRLKSYVPD
;
A
#
# COMPACT_ATOMS: atom_id res chain seq x y z
N MET A 1 4.58 -33.68 -63.71
CA MET A 1 4.38 -34.20 -62.35
C MET A 1 5.31 -33.43 -61.44
N GLU A 2 4.77 -32.42 -60.77
CA GLU A 2 5.51 -31.57 -59.83
C GLU A 2 5.80 -32.35 -58.54
N LYS A 3 7.03 -32.22 -58.06
CA LYS A 3 7.43 -32.68 -56.72
C LYS A 3 6.84 -31.70 -55.71
N LEU A 4 5.95 -32.18 -54.86
CA LEU A 4 5.44 -31.40 -53.73
C LEU A 4 6.49 -31.44 -52.62
N GLU A 5 7.28 -30.38 -52.50
CA GLU A 5 8.17 -30.19 -51.34
C GLU A 5 7.32 -29.88 -50.11
N SER A 6 7.43 -30.73 -49.09
CA SER A 6 6.73 -30.60 -47.81
C SER A 6 7.25 -29.35 -47.08
N ALA A 7 6.45 -28.29 -47.04
CA ALA A 7 6.76 -27.02 -46.41
C ALA A 7 6.42 -26.98 -44.90
N TYR A 8 6.76 -28.04 -44.16
CA TYR A 8 6.70 -28.02 -42.71
C TYR A 8 8.13 -28.12 -42.18
N PRO A 9 8.65 -27.09 -41.49
CA PRO A 9 9.89 -27.26 -40.75
C PRO A 9 9.68 -28.38 -39.72
N ASP A 10 10.67 -29.25 -39.58
CA ASP A 10 10.80 -30.16 -38.44
C ASP A 10 10.86 -29.29 -37.18
N ASP A 11 9.69 -28.98 -36.63
CA ASP A 11 9.56 -28.31 -35.34
C ASP A 11 9.86 -29.39 -34.30
N ASP A 12 11.14 -29.48 -33.94
CA ASP A 12 11.64 -30.34 -32.86
C ASP A 12 10.65 -30.24 -31.69
N PHE A 13 9.95 -31.34 -31.40
CA PHE A 13 9.00 -31.42 -30.29
C PHE A 13 9.79 -31.25 -28.99
N LYS A 14 9.96 -30.01 -28.55
CA LYS A 14 10.61 -29.69 -27.28
C LYS A 14 9.64 -30.08 -26.19
N LEU A 15 10.02 -31.10 -25.41
CA LEU A 15 9.43 -31.37 -24.10
C LEU A 15 9.53 -30.09 -23.27
N VAL A 16 8.43 -29.33 -23.23
CA VAL A 16 8.25 -28.23 -22.29
C VAL A 16 8.37 -28.84 -20.90
N SER A 17 9.05 -28.12 -19.99
CA SER A 17 9.23 -28.54 -18.60
C SER A 17 7.94 -29.14 -18.03
N PRO A 18 8.02 -30.21 -17.22
CA PRO A 18 6.84 -30.79 -16.57
C PRO A 18 6.02 -29.65 -15.94
N PRO A 19 4.67 -29.71 -16.03
CA PRO A 19 3.83 -28.69 -15.44
C PRO A 19 4.27 -28.47 -14.00
N ASP A 20 4.52 -27.21 -13.65
CA ASP A 20 5.02 -26.85 -12.32
C ASP A 20 4.09 -27.44 -11.27
N ILE A 21 4.64 -28.22 -10.35
CA ILE A 21 3.92 -28.85 -9.23
C ILE A 21 3.11 -27.79 -8.48
N SER A 22 3.62 -26.55 -8.41
CA SER A 22 2.91 -25.42 -7.81
C SER A 22 1.63 -25.07 -8.57
N GLY A 23 1.66 -25.12 -9.91
CA GLY A 23 0.53 -24.86 -10.78
C GLY A 23 -0.53 -25.97 -10.70
N GLU A 24 -0.11 -27.23 -10.63
CA GLU A 24 -1.04 -28.35 -10.45
C GLU A 24 -1.74 -28.29 -9.09
N LEU A 25 -1.01 -28.01 -8.01
CA LEU A 25 -1.57 -27.82 -6.67
C LEU A 25 -2.52 -26.63 -6.62
N PHE A 26 -2.19 -25.52 -7.31
CA PHE A 26 -3.06 -24.37 -7.42
C PHE A 26 -4.38 -24.71 -8.13
N VAL A 27 -4.31 -25.37 -9.30
CA VAL A 27 -5.50 -25.77 -10.05
C VAL A 27 -6.35 -26.76 -9.23
N LYS A 28 -5.72 -27.70 -8.52
CA LYS A 28 -6.43 -28.63 -7.63
C LYS A 28 -7.18 -27.89 -6.51
N ALA A 29 -6.54 -26.92 -5.87
CA ALA A 29 -7.18 -26.11 -4.83
C ALA A 29 -8.37 -25.29 -5.38
N VAL A 30 -8.27 -24.78 -6.62
CA VAL A 30 -9.38 -24.10 -7.29
C VAL A 30 -10.55 -25.05 -7.55
N LEU A 31 -10.28 -26.27 -8.03
CA LEU A 31 -11.31 -27.27 -8.29
C LEU A 31 -12.01 -27.71 -7.00
N GLU A 32 -11.25 -27.89 -5.91
CA GLU A 32 -11.81 -28.20 -4.58
C GLU A 32 -12.69 -27.06 -4.03
N ASP A 33 -12.31 -25.80 -4.24
CA ASP A 33 -13.13 -24.61 -3.88
C ASP A 33 -14.38 -24.48 -4.76
N MET A 34 -14.33 -24.91 -6.02
CA MET A 34 -15.50 -24.95 -6.90
C MET A 34 -16.52 -26.02 -6.51
N GLU A 35 -16.05 -27.19 -6.04
CA GLU A 35 -16.91 -28.28 -5.57
C GLU A 35 -17.60 -27.93 -4.25
N HIS A 36 -16.91 -27.17 -3.38
CA HIS A 36 -17.41 -26.70 -2.09
C HIS A 36 -17.33 -25.18 -2.00
N PRO A 37 -18.18 -24.43 -2.76
CA PRO A 37 -18.09 -22.98 -2.82
C PRO A 37 -18.25 -22.40 -1.43
N GLN A 38 -17.16 -21.89 -0.87
CA GLN A 38 -17.20 -21.20 0.40
C GLN A 38 -18.12 -19.98 0.25
N PRO A 39 -18.96 -19.67 1.26
CA PRO A 39 -19.80 -18.49 1.20
C PRO A 39 -18.89 -17.27 1.02
N LYS A 40 -18.96 -16.65 -0.16
CA LYS A 40 -18.17 -15.46 -0.48
C LYS A 40 -18.51 -14.40 0.57
N ARG A 41 -17.49 -13.93 1.29
CA ARG A 41 -17.70 -12.81 2.23
C ARG A 41 -18.25 -11.64 1.42
N PRO A 42 -19.32 -10.99 1.87
CA PRO A 42 -19.83 -9.82 1.18
C PRO A 42 -18.72 -8.77 1.08
N LEU A 43 -18.52 -8.23 -0.12
CA LEU A 43 -17.59 -7.12 -0.32
C LEU A 43 -18.10 -5.93 0.49
N GLN A 44 -17.44 -5.62 1.60
CA GLN A 44 -17.74 -4.44 2.39
C GLN A 44 -17.05 -3.24 1.75
N CYS A 45 -17.84 -2.40 1.07
CA CYS A 45 -17.38 -1.11 0.60
C CYS A 45 -17.68 -0.05 1.66
N VAL A 46 -16.63 0.55 2.23
CA VAL A 46 -16.76 1.65 3.19
C VAL A 46 -16.38 2.95 2.50
N THR A 47 -17.31 3.89 2.45
CA THR A 47 -17.04 5.26 1.98
C THR A 47 -16.76 6.15 3.16
N VAL A 48 -15.54 6.71 3.23
CA VAL A 48 -15.18 7.67 4.28
C VAL A 48 -15.38 9.09 3.76
N LYS A 49 -16.32 9.84 4.36
CA LYS A 49 -16.49 11.26 4.08
C LYS A 49 -15.55 12.09 4.95
N MET A 50 -14.76 12.95 4.32
CA MET A 50 -13.74 13.75 5.00
C MET A 50 -13.62 15.14 4.36
N PRO A 51 -13.39 16.21 5.15
CA PRO A 51 -13.08 17.53 4.61
C PRO A 51 -11.83 17.50 3.72
N LEU A 52 -11.85 18.28 2.63
CA LEU A 52 -10.77 18.31 1.63
C LEU A 52 -9.37 18.52 2.25
N PRO A 53 -9.16 19.46 3.19
CA PRO A 53 -7.83 19.65 3.79
C PRO A 53 -7.31 18.39 4.48
N SER A 54 -8.18 17.65 5.18
CA SER A 54 -7.82 16.40 5.87
C SER A 54 -7.53 15.28 4.88
N TYR A 55 -8.34 15.16 3.81
CA TYR A 55 -8.11 14.21 2.74
C TYR A 55 -6.72 14.39 2.11
N LEU A 56 -6.36 15.64 1.77
CA LEU A 56 -5.06 15.96 1.18
C LEU A 56 -3.89 15.61 2.10
N ARG A 57 -4.03 15.82 3.42
CA ARG A 57 -2.99 15.42 4.39
C ARG A 57 -2.79 13.90 4.40
N MET A 58 -3.86 13.13 4.44
CA MET A 58 -3.76 11.66 4.39
C MET A 58 -3.23 11.16 3.05
N LYS A 59 -3.61 11.79 1.93
CA LYS A 59 -3.06 11.45 0.61
C LYS A 59 -1.54 11.65 0.56
N ARG A 60 -1.03 12.75 1.14
CA ARG A 60 0.42 12.98 1.27
C ARG A 60 1.09 11.95 2.18
N ALA A 61 0.45 11.56 3.28
CA ALA A 61 0.98 10.52 4.16
C ALA A 61 1.07 9.17 3.44
N ALA A 62 0.03 8.78 2.69
CA ALA A 62 0.02 7.56 1.89
C ALA A 62 1.19 7.51 0.89
N GLN A 63 1.42 8.61 0.17
CA GLN A 63 2.58 8.74 -0.72
C GLN A 63 3.91 8.65 0.02
N LYS A 64 4.03 9.35 1.15
CA LYS A 64 5.26 9.38 1.95
C LYS A 64 5.60 8.01 2.55
N TRP A 65 4.58 7.25 2.94
CA TRP A 65 4.74 5.93 3.58
C TRP A 65 4.74 4.78 2.58
N ASN A 66 4.54 5.05 1.29
CA ASN A 66 4.39 4.04 0.25
C ASN A 66 3.29 3.01 0.56
N LEU A 67 2.14 3.52 1.02
CA LEU A 67 0.96 2.75 1.38
C LEU A 67 -0.24 3.18 0.54
N THR A 68 -1.26 2.33 0.44
CA THR A 68 -2.52 2.76 -0.17
C THR A 68 -3.26 3.72 0.75
N TYR A 69 -4.13 4.55 0.18
CA TYR A 69 -4.94 5.48 0.97
C TYR A 69 -5.81 4.74 2.01
N THR A 70 -6.33 3.56 1.64
CA THR A 70 -7.11 2.69 2.52
C THR A 70 -6.28 2.16 3.68
N ASP A 71 -5.03 1.75 3.44
CA ASP A 71 -4.13 1.27 4.51
C ASP A 71 -3.86 2.37 5.53
N VAL A 72 -3.66 3.60 5.07
CA VAL A 72 -3.47 4.75 5.95
C VAL A 72 -4.73 5.05 6.77
N ILE A 73 -5.92 4.97 6.16
CA ILE A 73 -7.19 5.09 6.91
C ILE A 73 -7.24 4.04 8.01
N ASN A 74 -7.07 2.76 7.67
CA ASN A 74 -7.17 1.66 8.61
C ASN A 74 -6.13 1.77 9.72
N PHE A 75 -4.90 2.14 9.38
CA PHE A 75 -3.85 2.39 10.35
C PHE A 75 -4.24 3.51 11.32
N CYS A 76 -4.73 4.64 10.81
CA CYS A 76 -5.17 5.74 11.65
C CYS A 76 -6.34 5.34 12.57
N THR A 77 -7.37 4.69 12.03
CA THR A 77 -8.58 4.34 12.80
C THR A 77 -8.35 3.21 13.80
N GLN A 78 -7.56 2.20 13.45
CA GLN A 78 -7.35 1.02 14.29
C GLN A 78 -6.18 1.18 15.28
N ARG A 79 -5.23 2.08 15.01
CA ARG A 79 -4.03 2.24 15.84
C ARG A 79 -3.91 3.65 16.41
N VAL A 80 -3.83 4.66 15.54
CA VAL A 80 -3.48 6.02 15.97
C VAL A 80 -4.55 6.61 16.86
N VAL A 81 -5.82 6.56 16.45
CA VAL A 81 -6.94 7.13 17.22
C VAL A 81 -7.03 6.48 18.61
N PRO A 82 -7.09 5.13 18.74
CA PRO A 82 -7.12 4.50 20.06
C PRO A 82 -5.95 4.87 20.96
N ILE A 83 -4.72 4.98 20.41
CA ILE A 83 -3.54 5.38 21.18
C ILE A 83 -3.69 6.81 21.70
N LEU A 84 -4.18 7.73 20.87
CA LEU A 84 -4.35 9.13 21.26
C LEU A 84 -5.51 9.33 22.24
N GLU A 85 -6.53 8.48 22.19
CA GLU A 85 -7.66 8.47 23.11
C GLU A 85 -7.36 7.76 24.43
N THR A 86 -6.12 7.25 24.63
CA THR A 86 -5.76 6.59 25.89
C THR A 86 -5.86 7.57 27.07
N PRO A 87 -6.38 7.12 28.24
CA PRO A 87 -6.57 7.97 29.41
C PRO A 87 -5.29 8.62 29.93
N SER A 88 -4.14 7.99 29.67
CA SER A 88 -2.85 8.52 30.09
C SER A 88 -2.49 9.83 29.38
N GLY A 89 -2.97 10.08 28.16
CA GLY A 89 -2.66 11.29 27.37
C GLY A 89 -1.19 11.47 26.97
N LYS A 90 -0.26 10.68 27.53
CA LYS A 90 1.19 10.87 27.42
C LYS A 90 1.71 10.92 25.99
N VAL A 91 1.17 10.08 25.10
CA VAL A 91 1.55 10.09 23.68
C VAL A 91 1.11 11.39 23.00
N ALA A 92 -0.09 11.89 23.30
CA ALA A 92 -0.58 13.15 22.77
C ALA A 92 0.27 14.34 23.26
N GLU A 93 0.64 14.35 24.54
CA GLU A 93 1.55 15.36 25.12
C GLU A 93 2.93 15.35 24.45
N MET A 94 3.53 14.17 24.27
CA MET A 94 4.82 14.03 23.59
C MET A 94 4.77 14.52 22.14
N LEU A 95 3.67 14.25 21.43
CA LEU A 95 3.47 14.73 20.06
C LEU A 95 3.34 16.26 20.01
N GLU A 96 2.63 16.85 20.95
CA GLU A 96 2.48 18.30 21.04
C GLU A 96 3.81 18.99 21.38
N GLN A 97 4.56 18.44 22.33
CA GLN A 97 5.90 18.92 22.62
C GLN A 97 6.82 18.85 21.39
N HIS A 98 6.81 17.73 20.66
CA HIS A 98 7.59 17.59 19.45
C HIS A 98 7.17 18.59 18.34
N ARG A 99 5.88 18.93 18.27
CA ARG A 99 5.35 19.97 17.36
C ARG A 99 5.94 21.34 17.71
N ILE A 100 5.86 21.74 18.97
CA ILE A 100 6.38 23.02 19.48
C ILE A 100 7.90 23.12 19.25
N GLU A 101 8.65 22.07 19.59
CA GLU A 101 10.10 22.02 19.35
C GLU A 101 10.46 22.11 17.85
N GLY A 102 9.64 21.51 16.99
CA GLY A 102 9.78 21.64 15.54
C GLY A 102 9.60 23.08 15.05
N GLU A 103 8.61 23.79 15.59
CA GLU A 103 8.33 25.19 15.28
C GLU A 103 9.44 26.12 15.78
N ASN A 104 9.89 25.92 17.03
CA ASN A 104 11.00 26.67 17.60
C ASN A 104 12.30 26.50 16.78
N ARG A 105 12.61 25.26 16.36
CA ARG A 105 13.77 25.00 15.48
C ARG A 105 13.67 25.73 14.15
N LYS A 106 12.48 25.78 13.54
CA LYS A 106 12.27 26.53 12.28
C LYS A 106 12.40 28.04 12.50
N ALA A 107 11.84 28.57 13.59
CA ALA A 107 11.94 29.98 13.93
C ALA A 107 13.40 30.41 14.11
N ILE A 108 14.18 29.66 14.90
CA ILE A 108 15.63 29.92 15.11
C ILE A 108 16.39 29.90 13.78
N ARG A 109 16.13 28.91 12.90
CA ARG A 109 16.76 28.86 11.57
C ARG A 109 16.41 30.09 10.73
N SER A 110 15.15 30.52 10.75
CA SER A 110 14.71 31.70 10.00
C SER A 110 15.35 32.99 10.49
N LEU A 111 15.58 33.13 11.80
CA LEU A 111 16.28 34.28 12.38
C LEU A 111 17.76 34.30 11.99
N ARG A 112 18.44 33.15 12.00
CA ARG A 112 19.83 33.03 11.56
C ARG A 112 20.03 33.37 10.08
N LEU A 113 19.09 32.97 9.23
CA LEU A 113 19.11 33.32 7.80
C LEU A 113 18.89 34.81 7.55
N LYS A 114 18.07 35.47 8.38
CA LYS A 114 17.84 36.92 8.29
C LYS A 114 19.02 37.75 8.81
N SER A 115 19.82 37.22 9.73
CA SER A 115 21.03 37.89 10.24
C SER A 115 22.25 37.77 9.31
N TYR A 116 22.17 36.98 8.24
CA TYR A 116 23.24 36.88 7.24
C TYR A 116 22.93 37.86 6.09
N VAL A 117 23.37 39.11 6.26
CA VAL A 117 23.47 40.08 5.15
C VAL A 117 24.92 40.05 4.70
N PRO A 118 25.23 39.56 3.49
CA PRO A 118 26.58 39.64 2.96
C PRO A 118 26.88 41.10 2.57
N ASP A 119 27.98 41.64 3.09
CA ASP A 119 28.56 42.93 2.67
C ASP A 119 29.00 42.91 1.20
#